data_AF-A0A1L9VHQ0-F1
#
_entry.id   AF-A0A1L9VHQ0-F1
#
_cell.length_a   1.000
_cell.length_b   1.000
_cell.length_c   1.000
_cell.angle_alpha   90.00
_cell.angle_beta   90.00
_cell.angle_gamma   90.00
#
_symmetry.space_group_name_H-M   'P 1'
#
loop_
_entity.id
_entity.type
_entity.pdbx_description
1 polymer ?
#
loop_
_entity_poly.entity_id
_entity_poly.type
_entity_poly.pdbx_seq_one_letter_code
_entity_poly.pdbx_strand_id
1 'polypeptide(L)' 'MPLVIPQVSQDDKGEWLNKLVGKKISENTSDVNTFAKTDLPEDHRIIKPNDPVTMDFRPNRLNINLDEQGVVHSVGFF' A
#
# COMPACT_ATOMS: atom_id res chain seq x y z
N MET A 1 -9.11 5.06 -26.34
CA MET A 1 -9.91 4.59 -25.19
C MET A 1 -9.70 5.58 -24.05
N PRO A 2 -10.75 6.11 -23.41
CA PRO A 2 -10.56 6.94 -22.23
C PRO A 2 -10.06 6.04 -21.09
N LEU A 3 -8.89 6.34 -20.56
CA LEU A 3 -8.37 5.69 -19.36
C LEU A 3 -9.17 6.23 -18.18
N VAL A 4 -10.12 5.44 -17.68
CA VAL A 4 -10.79 5.73 -16.42
C VAL A 4 -9.76 5.55 -15.32
N ILE A 5 -9.19 6.66 -14.85
CA ILE A 5 -8.30 6.66 -13.70
C ILE A 5 -9.21 6.46 -12.48
N PRO A 6 -9.07 5.38 -11.69
CA PRO A 6 -9.85 5.21 -10.48
C PRO A 6 -9.56 6.40 -9.57
N GLN A 7 -10.59 7.19 -9.29
CA GLN A 7 -10.49 8.33 -8.39
C GLN A 7 -10.44 7.77 -6.98
N VAL A 8 -9.24 7.62 -6.42
CA VAL A 8 -9.03 7.07 -5.07
C VAL A 8 -9.59 8.09 -4.07
N SER A 9 -10.70 7.72 -3.44
CA SER A 9 -11.45 8.50 -2.46
C SER A 9 -10.84 8.37 -1.07
N GLN A 10 -11.14 9.29 -0.15
CA GLN A 10 -10.64 9.21 1.23
C GLN A 10 -11.11 7.95 1.97
N ASP A 11 -12.25 7.38 1.55
CA ASP A 11 -12.81 6.14 2.10
C ASP A 11 -11.88 4.94 1.82
N ASP A 12 -11.20 4.93 0.67
CA ASP A 12 -10.26 3.87 0.28
C ASP A 12 -9.09 3.74 1.27
N LYS A 13 -8.65 4.85 1.90
CA LYS A 13 -7.58 4.82 2.90
C LYS A 13 -7.96 3.96 4.11
N GLY A 14 -9.20 4.08 4.59
CA GLY A 14 -9.69 3.29 5.73
C GLY A 14 -9.76 1.81 5.40
N GLU A 15 -10.20 1.49 4.18
CA GLU A 15 -10.29 0.11 3.70
C GLU A 15 -8.90 -0.54 3.59
N TRP A 16 -7.93 0.14 2.98
CA TRP A 16 -6.56 -0.36 2.87
C TRP A 16 -5.87 -0.49 4.23
N LEU A 17 -6.13 0.44 5.16
CA LEU A 17 -5.60 0.36 6.52
C LEU A 17 -6.10 -0.92 7.21
N ASN A 18 -7.41 -1.16 7.20
CA ASN A 18 -8.00 -2.35 7.80
C ASN A 18 -7.56 -3.65 7.11
N LYS A 19 -7.34 -3.60 5.79
CA LYS A 19 -6.93 -4.76 5.01
C LYS A 19 -5.46 -5.13 5.22
N LEU A 20 -4.57 -4.14 5.34
CA LEU A 20 -3.12 -4.36 5.27
C LEU A 20 -2.42 -4.32 6.64
N VAL A 21 -2.89 -3.49 7.59
CA VAL A 21 -2.21 -3.33 8.88
C VAL A 21 -2.10 -4.67 9.61
N GLY A 22 -0.91 -4.94 10.15
CA GLY A 22 -0.62 -6.19 10.85
C GLY A 22 -0.30 -7.39 9.94
N LYS A 23 -0.41 -7.25 8.62
CA LYS A 23 -0.03 -8.30 7.66
C LYS A 23 1.37 -8.08 7.09
N LYS A 24 1.98 -9.15 6.58
CA LYS A 24 3.25 -9.12 5.83
C LYS A 24 3.02 -9.22 4.33
N ILE A 25 3.96 -8.71 3.55
CA ILE A 25 3.89 -8.83 2.11
C ILE A 25 4.42 -10.19 1.63
N SER A 26 3.72 -10.80 0.68
CA SER A 26 4.17 -11.99 -0.04
C SER A 26 4.23 -11.70 -1.55
N GLU A 27 4.97 -12.50 -2.29
CA GLU A 27 5.08 -12.31 -3.74
C GLU A 27 3.85 -12.85 -4.49
N ASN A 28 3.21 -13.91 -4.01
CA ASN A 28 2.22 -14.63 -4.82
C ASN A 28 1.04 -15.26 -4.04
N THR A 29 1.00 -15.16 -2.71
CA THR A 29 -0.02 -15.85 -1.90
C THR A 29 -0.60 -14.95 -0.81
N SER A 30 -1.92 -14.78 -0.83
CA SER A 30 -2.63 -14.04 0.22
C SER A 30 -3.16 -15.03 1.27
N ASP A 31 -2.63 -14.97 2.49
CA ASP A 31 -3.08 -15.76 3.63
C ASP A 31 -3.71 -14.86 4.71
N VAL A 32 -4.07 -15.44 5.86
CA VAL A 32 -4.64 -14.71 7.00
C VAL A 32 -3.68 -13.62 7.50
N ASN A 33 -2.37 -13.86 7.47
CA ASN A 33 -1.34 -12.93 7.97
C ASN A 33 -0.51 -12.27 6.87
N THR A 34 -0.82 -12.54 5.60
CA THR A 34 -0.04 -12.04 4.46
C THR A 34 -0.95 -11.46 3.38
N PHE A 35 -0.42 -10.60 2.53
CA PHE A 35 -1.10 -10.13 1.33
C PHE A 35 -0.14 -10.23 0.15
N ALA A 36 -0.67 -10.63 -1.01
CA ALA A 36 0.10 -10.67 -2.24
C ALA A 36 0.29 -9.27 -2.82
N LYS A 37 1.45 -9.04 -3.42
CA LYS A 37 1.76 -7.81 -4.16
C LYS A 37 0.79 -7.54 -5.31
N THR A 38 0.21 -8.61 -5.86
CA THR A 38 -0.79 -8.58 -6.95
C THR A 38 -2.13 -8.00 -6.51
N ASP A 39 -2.43 -8.00 -5.21
CA ASP A 39 -3.69 -7.47 -4.66
C ASP A 39 -3.63 -5.95 -4.41
N LEU A 40 -2.48 -5.34 -4.65
CA LEU A 40 -2.27 -3.89 -4.51
C LEU A 40 -2.68 -3.15 -5.78
N PRO A 41 -3.06 -1.87 -5.67
CA PRO A 41 -3.30 -1.03 -6.84
C PRO A 41 -2.04 -0.90 -7.71
N GLU A 42 -2.23 -0.57 -8.98
CA GLU A 42 -1.14 -0.39 -9.95
C GLU A 42 -0.11 0.64 -9.43
N ASP A 43 -0.59 1.78 -8.94
CA ASP A 43 0.23 2.78 -8.27
C ASP A 43 0.35 2.50 -6.77
N HIS A 44 1.39 1.74 -6.39
CA HIS A 44 1.75 1.53 -4.99
C HIS A 44 3.25 1.70 -4.73
N ARG A 45 3.60 2.00 -3.48
CA ARG A 45 4.99 2.04 -2.99
C ARG A 45 5.07 1.40 -1.62
N ILE A 46 6.01 0.47 -1.48
CA ILE A 46 6.34 -0.17 -0.20
C ILE A 46 7.58 0.52 0.35
N ILE A 47 7.47 1.06 1.56
CA ILE A 47 8.52 1.82 2.23
C ILE A 47 8.96 1.01 3.43
N LYS A 48 10.25 0.65 3.47
CA LYS A 48 10.84 -0.02 4.63
C LYS A 48 11.33 1.02 5.64
N PRO A 49 11.55 0.63 6.91
CA PRO A 49 12.22 1.49 7.86
C PRO A 49 13.58 1.93 7.33
N ASN A 50 13.89 3.22 7.48
CA ASN A 50 15.12 3.87 7.01
C ASN A 50 15.33 3.88 5.48
N ASP A 51 14.32 3.50 4.69
CA ASP A 51 14.41 3.54 3.24
C ASP A 51 14.33 5.01 2.78
N PRO A 52 15.28 5.50 1.96
CA PRO A 52 15.22 6.86 1.47
C PRO A 52 14.00 7.03 0.54
N VAL A 53 13.10 7.94 0.92
CA VAL A 53 11.89 8.22 0.14
C VAL A 53 11.98 9.59 -0.53
N THR A 54 11.58 9.63 -1.80
CA THR A 54 11.35 10.87 -2.53
C THR A 54 10.05 11.52 -2.08
N MET A 55 10.08 12.85 -1.92
CA MET A 55 8.89 13.68 -1.62
C MET A 55 8.13 14.05 -2.90
N ASP A 56 7.90 13.08 -3.78
CA ASP A 56 7.10 13.27 -4.98
C ASP A 56 5.60 13.15 -4.65
N PHE A 57 4.82 14.15 -5.06
CA PHE A 57 3.37 14.19 -4.86
C PHE A 57 2.66 13.32 -5.90
N ARG A 58 1.96 12.28 -5.45
CA ARG A 58 1.22 11.33 -6.30
C ARG A 58 -0.06 10.94 -5.57
N PRO A 59 -1.16 11.70 -5.76
CA PRO A 59 -2.36 11.56 -4.94
C PRO A 59 -3.02 10.18 -5.04
N ASN A 60 -2.84 9.49 -6.17
CA ASN A 60 -3.39 8.16 -6.39
C ASN A 60 -2.48 7.01 -5.90
N ARG A 61 -1.27 7.30 -5.42
CA ARG A 61 -0.30 6.27 -5.01
C ARG A 61 -0.55 5.80 -3.59
N LEU A 62 -0.83 4.51 -3.44
CA LEU A 62 -0.88 3.86 -2.13
C LEU A 62 0.54 3.70 -1.57
N ASN A 63 0.86 4.39 -0.48
CA ASN A 63 2.11 4.19 0.25
C ASN A 63 1.87 3.26 1.44
N ILE A 64 2.69 2.22 1.54
CA ILE A 64 2.60 1.18 2.55
C ILE A 64 3.90 1.24 3.35
N ASN A 65 3.82 1.64 4.62
CA ASN A 65 4.98 1.70 5.50
C ASN A 65 5.09 0.40 6.29
N LEU A 66 6.22 -0.27 6.15
CA LEU A 66 6.57 -1.46 6.90
C LEU A 66 7.37 -1.10 8.16
N ASP A 67 7.28 -1.95 9.18
CA ASP A 67 8.14 -1.92 10.35
C ASP A 67 9.44 -2.74 10.14
N GLU A 68 10.28 -2.81 11.17
CA GLU A 68 11.54 -3.57 11.14
C GLU A 68 11.34 -5.07 10.96
N GLN A 69 10.15 -5.58 11.28
CA GLN A 69 9.78 -6.99 11.14
C GLN A 69 9.12 -7.29 9.77
N GLY A 70 8.97 -6.28 8.91
CA GLY A 70 8.32 -6.37 7.61
C GLY A 70 6.79 -6.42 7.66
N VAL A 71 6.20 -5.99 8.77
CA VAL A 71 4.75 -5.90 8.98
C VAL A 71 4.27 -4.49 8.62
N VAL A 72 3.10 -4.39 8.01
CA VAL A 72 2.50 -3.09 7.69
C VAL A 72 2.13 -2.36 8.98
N HIS A 73 2.76 -1.21 9.18
CA HIS A 73 2.51 -0.32 10.30
C HIS A 73 1.49 0.77 9.96
N SER A 74 1.59 1.35 8.77
CA SER A 74 0.66 2.41 8.33
C SER A 74 0.52 2.47 6.81
N VAL A 75 -0.62 3.01 6.36
CA VAL A 75 -0.89 3.29 4.94
C VAL A 75 -1.29 4.74 4.73
N GLY A 76 -0.96 5.29 3.56
CA GLY A 76 -1.27 6.67 3.23
C GLY A 76 -1.26 6.97 1.73
N PHE A 77 -2.11 7.91 1.35
CA PHE A 77 -2.09 8.57 0.05
C PHE A 77 -1.54 9.98 0.26
N PHE A 78 -0.68 10.45 -0.63
CA PHE A 78 -0.09 11.79 -0.58
C PHE A 78 -0.36 12.52 -1.89
#